data_AF-A0A1F6D899-F1
#
_entry.id   AF-A0A1F6D899-F1
#
_cell.length_a   1.000
_cell.length_b   1.000
_cell.length_c   1.000
_cell.angle_alpha   90.00
_cell.angle_beta   90.00
_cell.angle_gamma   90.00
#
_symmetry.space_group_name_H-M   'P 1'
#
loop_
_entity.id
_entity.type
_entity.pdbx_description
1 polymer ?
#
loop_
_entity_poly.entity_id
_entity_poly.type
_entity_poly.pdbx_seq_one_letter_code
_entity_poly.pdbx_strand_id
1 'polypeptide(L)'
;METPEYKEHIGSCKACGNSPINHTAAYSMATVAIWHGYLGRFLISIPFLSRLEAALRHLLAHVDRFNYSLGILLGFIRINNDPSRAASYRSQVIWEEAARRGIRMEQLRFLGTYTEVYRALLDEEWIYFESLPIPPHSKQEGYAWLDDKVLLNRALREHGIPMPPAFSVSDEADAVRAFEECGGRVVTKPRAGSRARHTTTFIDTLDELRLGFRSAQTLCRYVYVGTHLEGGVCRGTLVGGKLAGFFQGNPPRIEGDGISSIRELIRRTNETKHERVQDIVLTDEHEAFLRRLGCTPDTVLDEGRRIDLTHRTGRLFGGETRELLQSVHPKLRNYLERAAQILDVPVVGFDLIIEDPEKDPDGQKWGIIEANSLPFIDLHYLPLHGTPSNVAAHVWDLWEKKDPAGAGFSYATSLTSFSKIPG
;
A
#
# COMPACT_ATOMS: atom_id res chain seq x y z
N MET A 1 -13.29 -9.52 19.16
CA MET A 1 -13.78 -8.38 18.36
C MET A 1 -13.69 -8.84 16.92
N GLU A 2 -14.81 -9.21 16.30
CA GLU A 2 -14.82 -9.58 14.89
C GLU A 2 -14.28 -8.37 14.12
N THR A 3 -13.09 -8.48 13.53
CA THR A 3 -12.69 -7.56 12.46
C THR A 3 -13.83 -7.53 11.45
N PRO A 4 -14.19 -6.39 10.82
CA PRO A 4 -15.23 -6.34 9.80
C PRO A 4 -14.77 -7.21 8.63
N GLU A 5 -15.02 -8.51 8.73
CA GLU A 5 -14.44 -9.50 7.85
C GLU A 5 -15.17 -9.41 6.52
N TYR A 6 -14.33 -9.27 5.50
CA TYR A 6 -14.65 -8.96 4.14
C TYR A 6 -15.77 -9.88 3.64
N LYS A 7 -17.02 -9.42 3.65
CA LYS A 7 -18.15 -10.19 3.12
C LYS A 7 -17.90 -10.44 1.64
N GLU A 8 -17.66 -11.70 1.30
CA GLU A 8 -17.42 -12.15 -0.06
C GLU A 8 -18.65 -11.89 -0.93
N HIS A 9 -18.58 -10.87 -1.77
CA HIS A 9 -19.52 -10.71 -2.89
C HIS A 9 -18.76 -11.07 -4.16
N ILE A 10 -18.95 -12.31 -4.63
CA ILE A 10 -18.45 -12.74 -5.93
C ILE A 10 -19.20 -11.92 -7.00
N GLY A 11 -18.50 -10.94 -7.58
CA GLY A 11 -19.02 -10.15 -8.68
C GLY A 11 -19.13 -10.96 -9.97
N SER A 12 -19.94 -10.48 -10.93
CA SER A 12 -20.03 -11.07 -12.27
C SER A 12 -18.73 -11.01 -13.07
N CYS A 13 -17.82 -10.09 -12.74
CA CYS A 13 -16.53 -9.97 -13.40
C CYS A 13 -15.43 -10.77 -12.69
N LYS A 14 -14.91 -11.78 -13.38
CA LYS A 14 -13.79 -12.62 -12.91
C LYS A 14 -12.52 -11.81 -12.61
N ALA A 15 -12.19 -10.82 -13.46
CA ALA A 15 -10.99 -9.99 -13.32
C ALA A 15 -11.06 -8.98 -12.15
N CYS A 16 -12.27 -8.68 -11.64
CA CYS A 16 -12.44 -7.93 -10.39
C CYS A 16 -12.32 -8.83 -9.15
N GLY A 17 -12.55 -10.13 -9.29
CA GLY A 17 -12.56 -11.10 -8.19
C GLY A 17 -13.54 -10.71 -7.08
N ASN A 18 -13.08 -10.77 -5.84
CA ASN A 18 -13.85 -10.44 -4.64
C ASN A 18 -14.08 -8.92 -4.41
N SER A 19 -13.75 -8.06 -5.38
CA SER A 19 -13.98 -6.63 -5.25
C SER A 19 -14.66 -6.05 -6.50
N PRO A 20 -15.93 -6.41 -6.77
CA PRO A 20 -16.66 -5.89 -7.92
C PRO A 20 -16.74 -4.36 -7.94
N ILE A 21 -16.78 -3.81 -9.14
CA ILE A 21 -16.95 -2.37 -9.38
C ILE A 21 -17.76 -2.16 -10.66
N ASN A 22 -18.42 -1.01 -10.78
CA ASN A 22 -18.99 -0.57 -12.04
C ASN A 22 -17.85 -0.18 -13.02
N HIS A 23 -17.67 -0.97 -14.09
CA HIS A 23 -16.57 -0.77 -15.02
C HIS A 23 -16.65 0.56 -15.76
N THR A 24 -17.83 1.00 -16.20
CA THR A 24 -18.01 2.25 -16.95
C THR A 24 -17.64 3.47 -16.11
N ALA A 25 -18.10 3.48 -14.84
CA ALA A 25 -17.74 4.53 -13.90
C ALA A 25 -16.23 4.49 -13.60
N ALA A 26 -15.68 3.32 -13.32
CA ALA A 26 -14.25 3.13 -13.07
C ALA A 26 -13.39 3.61 -14.24
N TYR A 27 -13.73 3.21 -15.47
CA TYR A 27 -13.05 3.62 -16.70
C TYR A 27 -13.04 5.14 -16.85
N SER A 28 -14.20 5.76 -16.69
CA SER A 28 -14.34 7.22 -16.84
C SER A 28 -13.54 7.95 -15.77
N MET A 29 -13.69 7.58 -14.51
CA MET A 29 -12.98 8.20 -13.38
C MET A 29 -11.46 8.00 -13.48
N ALA A 30 -11.00 6.78 -13.74
CA ALA A 30 -9.58 6.47 -13.85
C ALA A 30 -8.92 7.22 -15.02
N THR A 31 -9.62 7.28 -16.17
CA THR A 31 -9.13 8.01 -17.34
C THR A 31 -9.07 9.51 -17.06
N VAL A 32 -10.15 10.10 -16.54
CA VAL A 32 -10.21 11.53 -16.21
C VAL A 32 -9.19 11.89 -15.14
N ALA A 33 -8.96 11.04 -14.13
CA ALA A 33 -7.97 11.28 -13.08
C ALA A 33 -6.55 11.42 -13.66
N ILE A 34 -6.21 10.64 -14.69
CA ILE A 34 -4.91 10.76 -15.37
C ILE A 34 -4.81 12.10 -16.12
N TRP A 35 -5.85 12.49 -16.85
CA TRP A 35 -5.91 13.79 -17.53
C TRP A 35 -5.83 14.96 -16.55
N HIS A 36 -6.59 14.89 -15.46
CA HIS A 36 -6.56 15.89 -14.39
C HIS A 36 -5.18 15.95 -13.73
N GLY A 37 -4.49 14.81 -13.55
CA GLY A 37 -3.11 14.79 -13.10
C GLY A 37 -2.18 15.59 -14.02
N TYR A 38 -2.32 15.47 -15.34
CA TYR A 38 -1.54 16.29 -16.29
C TYR A 38 -1.87 17.78 -16.19
N LEU A 39 -3.16 18.13 -16.10
CA LEU A 39 -3.61 19.52 -16.02
C LEU A 39 -3.20 20.17 -14.69
N GLY A 40 -3.45 19.48 -13.57
CA GLY A 40 -3.07 19.94 -12.24
C GLY A 40 -1.57 20.21 -12.14
N ARG A 41 -0.73 19.34 -12.72
CA ARG A 41 0.72 19.58 -12.81
C ARG A 41 1.09 20.80 -13.63
N PHE A 42 0.42 21.00 -14.78
CA PHE A 42 0.63 22.21 -15.58
C PHE A 42 0.24 23.48 -14.82
N LEU A 43 -0.80 23.42 -14.00
CA LEU A 43 -1.19 24.56 -13.16
C LEU A 43 -0.20 24.78 -12.02
N ILE A 44 0.26 23.71 -11.35
CA ILE A 44 1.22 23.78 -10.24
C ILE A 44 2.61 24.24 -10.70
N SER A 45 3.01 23.96 -11.94
CA SER A 45 4.28 24.44 -12.49
C SER A 45 4.31 25.96 -12.71
N ILE A 46 3.17 26.64 -12.61
CA ILE A 46 3.05 28.09 -12.70
C ILE A 46 3.15 28.67 -11.27
N PRO A 47 4.23 29.42 -10.92
CA PRO A 47 4.50 29.85 -9.54
C PRO A 47 3.39 30.70 -8.91
N PHE A 48 2.64 31.45 -9.71
CA PHE A 48 1.49 32.23 -9.23
C PHE A 48 0.34 31.32 -8.79
N LEU A 49 0.01 30.30 -9.58
CA LEU A 49 -1.11 29.40 -9.30
C LEU A 49 -0.80 28.47 -8.12
N SER A 50 0.44 27.99 -7.99
CA SER A 50 0.84 27.18 -6.81
C SER A 50 0.76 27.98 -5.50
N ARG A 51 1.15 29.26 -5.51
CA ARG A 51 0.96 30.16 -4.37
C ARG A 51 -0.51 30.42 -4.06
N LEU A 52 -1.34 30.62 -5.09
CA LEU A 52 -2.78 30.79 -4.93
C LEU A 52 -3.44 29.54 -4.35
N GLU A 53 -3.07 28.35 -4.84
CA GLU A 53 -3.57 27.07 -4.33
C GLU A 53 -3.17 26.85 -2.86
N ALA A 54 -1.94 27.17 -2.49
CA ALA A 54 -1.49 27.11 -1.09
C ALA A 54 -2.28 28.09 -0.20
N ALA A 55 -2.51 29.32 -0.67
CA ALA A 55 -3.33 30.30 0.05
C ALA A 55 -4.80 29.85 0.17
N LEU A 56 -5.37 29.27 -0.88
CA LEU A 56 -6.72 28.72 -0.88
C LEU A 56 -6.86 27.53 0.08
N ARG A 57 -5.89 26.61 0.12
CA ARG A 57 -5.85 25.52 1.10
C ARG A 57 -5.85 26.04 2.53
N HIS A 58 -5.05 27.07 2.80
CA HIS A 58 -5.00 27.69 4.13
C HIS A 58 -6.35 28.34 4.49
N LEU A 59 -6.98 29.06 3.55
CA LEU A 59 -8.30 29.64 3.73
C LEU A 59 -9.37 28.57 3.97
N LEU A 60 -9.38 27.50 3.16
CA LEU A 60 -10.32 26.39 3.28
C LEU A 60 -10.16 25.68 4.62
N ALA A 61 -8.94 25.50 5.13
CA ALA A 61 -8.73 24.92 6.46
C ALA A 61 -9.39 25.75 7.57
N HIS A 62 -9.39 27.09 7.47
CA HIS A 62 -10.13 27.94 8.40
C HIS A 62 -11.65 27.80 8.25
N VAL A 63 -12.13 27.75 7.00
CA VAL A 63 -13.54 27.53 6.68
C VAL A 63 -14.01 26.17 7.21
N ASP A 64 -13.21 25.12 7.09
CA ASP A 64 -13.52 23.78 7.60
C ASP A 64 -13.61 23.77 9.12
N ARG A 65 -12.66 24.41 9.82
CA ARG A 65 -12.75 24.56 11.29
C ARG A 65 -14.02 25.28 11.72
N PHE A 66 -14.38 26.35 11.00
CA PHE A 66 -15.62 27.08 11.23
C PHE A 66 -16.85 26.17 10.98
N ASN A 67 -16.88 25.45 9.86
CA ASN A 67 -17.95 24.54 9.49
C ASN A 67 -18.10 23.39 10.48
N TYR A 68 -16.99 22.83 10.99
CA TYR A 68 -17.01 21.80 12.02
C TYR A 68 -17.59 22.34 13.32
N SER A 69 -17.17 23.54 13.73
CA SER A 69 -17.67 24.20 14.94
C SER A 69 -19.18 24.50 14.81
N LEU A 70 -19.60 25.04 13.67
CA LEU A 70 -21.00 25.31 13.35
C LEU A 70 -21.82 24.01 13.30
N GLY A 71 -21.29 22.94 12.72
CA GLY A 71 -21.98 21.66 12.64
C GLY A 71 -22.11 20.95 13.98
N ILE A 72 -21.15 21.14 14.89
CA ILE A 72 -21.26 20.69 16.28
C ILE A 72 -22.36 21.51 16.99
N LEU A 73 -22.37 22.83 16.83
CA LEU A 73 -23.37 23.71 17.40
C LEU A 73 -24.79 23.38 16.91
N LEU A 74 -24.95 23.12 15.62
CA LEU A 74 -26.23 22.76 14.99
C LEU A 74 -26.60 21.28 15.17
N GLY A 75 -25.73 20.48 15.80
CA GLY A 75 -26.01 19.10 16.19
C GLY A 75 -25.95 18.04 15.08
N PHE A 76 -25.58 18.41 13.85
CA PHE A 76 -25.38 17.46 12.74
C PHE A 76 -23.97 16.86 12.71
N ILE A 77 -23.01 17.47 13.42
CA ILE A 77 -21.73 16.83 13.77
C ILE A 77 -21.77 16.44 15.24
N ARG A 78 -21.48 15.17 15.54
CA ARG A 78 -21.33 14.66 16.91
C ARG A 78 -19.91 14.22 17.14
N ILE A 79 -19.48 14.24 18.40
CA ILE A 79 -18.14 13.77 18.79
C ILE A 79 -18.21 12.30 19.20
N ASN A 80 -17.27 11.50 18.69
CA ASN A 80 -16.94 10.19 19.23
C ASN A 80 -15.64 10.30 20.04
N ASN A 81 -15.60 9.62 21.18
CA ASN A 81 -14.45 9.56 22.09
C ASN A 81 -13.95 8.11 22.29
N ASP A 82 -14.48 7.15 21.52
CA ASP A 82 -14.15 5.73 21.63
C ASP A 82 -13.27 5.31 20.43
N PRO A 83 -11.97 5.05 20.65
CA PRO A 83 -11.04 4.63 19.60
C PRO A 83 -11.47 3.36 18.87
N SER A 84 -12.18 2.43 19.55
CA SER A 84 -12.64 1.17 18.94
C SER A 84 -13.69 1.37 17.85
N ARG A 85 -14.25 2.59 17.75
CA ARG A 85 -15.23 3.00 16.73
C ARG A 85 -14.65 3.93 15.67
N ALA A 86 -13.32 4.04 15.59
CA ALA A 86 -12.68 4.76 14.50
C ALA A 86 -13.17 4.23 13.13
N ALA A 87 -13.19 5.10 12.12
CA ALA A 87 -13.68 4.75 10.79
C ALA A 87 -12.82 3.67 10.09
N SER A 88 -11.55 3.57 10.47
CA SER A 88 -10.63 2.51 10.03
C SER A 88 -9.68 2.09 11.14
N TYR A 89 -9.13 0.88 11.01
CA TYR A 89 -8.14 0.36 11.96
C TYR A 89 -6.85 1.18 11.98
N ARG A 90 -6.46 1.75 10.83
CA ARG A 90 -5.40 2.78 10.72
C ARG A 90 -5.62 3.95 11.67
N SER A 91 -6.80 4.55 11.66
CA SER A 91 -7.09 5.69 12.51
C SER A 91 -7.29 5.28 13.98
N GLN A 92 -7.72 4.03 14.23
CA GLN A 92 -7.75 3.44 15.57
C GLN A 92 -6.35 3.37 16.19
N VAL A 93 -5.34 2.82 15.50
CA VAL A 93 -4.00 2.67 16.07
C VAL A 93 -3.31 4.01 16.32
N ILE A 94 -3.59 5.03 15.49
CA ILE A 94 -3.17 6.42 15.75
C ILE A 94 -3.77 6.94 17.04
N TRP A 95 -5.08 6.72 17.25
CA TRP A 95 -5.78 7.21 18.42
C TRP A 95 -5.34 6.48 19.70
N GLU A 96 -5.19 5.16 19.64
CA GLU A 96 -4.67 4.38 20.78
C GLU A 96 -3.28 4.85 21.19
N GLU A 97 -2.41 5.16 20.23
CA GLU A 97 -1.09 5.74 20.53
C GLU A 97 -1.20 7.16 21.10
N ALA A 98 -2.10 7.99 20.59
CA ALA A 98 -2.36 9.33 21.15
C ALA A 98 -2.76 9.21 22.64
N ALA A 99 -3.67 8.29 22.95
CA ALA A 99 -4.12 8.03 24.32
C ALA A 99 -2.97 7.56 25.23
N ARG A 100 -2.05 6.71 24.73
CA ARG A 100 -0.84 6.29 25.48
C ARG A 100 0.07 7.47 25.81
N ARG A 101 0.12 8.49 24.95
CA ARG A 101 0.89 9.73 25.15
C ARG A 101 0.15 10.80 25.97
N GLY A 102 -1.09 10.51 26.42
CA GLY A 102 -1.93 11.50 27.09
C GLY A 102 -2.49 12.58 26.16
N ILE A 103 -2.41 12.40 24.84
CA ILE A 103 -2.98 13.30 23.84
C ILE A 103 -4.47 13.00 23.71
N ARG A 104 -5.31 13.98 24.05
CA ARG A 104 -6.77 13.85 23.85
C ARG A 104 -7.08 13.94 22.37
N MET A 105 -7.60 12.85 21.82
CA MET A 105 -8.08 12.79 20.43
C MET A 105 -9.57 12.45 20.39
N GLU A 106 -10.25 12.97 19.38
CA GLU A 106 -11.68 12.85 19.17
C GLU A 106 -11.99 12.69 17.68
N GLN A 107 -13.09 12.01 17.35
CA GLN A 107 -13.54 11.82 15.98
C GLN A 107 -14.82 12.59 15.71
N LEU A 108 -14.91 13.20 14.53
CA LEU A 108 -16.11 13.88 14.06
C LEU A 108 -17.04 12.86 13.38
N ARG A 109 -18.29 12.84 13.80
CA ARG A 109 -19.36 12.03 13.18
C ARG A 109 -20.35 12.93 12.48
N PHE A 110 -20.46 12.79 11.17
CA PHE A 110 -21.39 13.57 10.37
C PHE A 110 -22.69 12.78 10.15
N LEU A 111 -23.83 13.32 10.59
CA LEU A 111 -25.15 12.69 10.46
C LEU A 111 -25.18 11.22 10.94
N GLY A 112 -24.48 10.93 12.03
CA GLY A 112 -24.39 9.59 12.61
C GLY A 112 -23.33 8.66 11.99
N THR A 113 -22.75 9.03 10.84
CA THR A 113 -21.69 8.29 10.16
C THR A 113 -20.33 8.59 10.79
N TYR A 114 -19.52 7.55 11.00
CA TYR A 114 -18.14 7.68 11.45
C TYR A 114 -17.27 8.13 10.27
N THR A 115 -16.59 9.27 10.42
CA THR A 115 -15.76 9.85 9.35
C THR A 115 -14.27 9.62 9.61
N GLU A 116 -13.44 9.80 8.59
CA GLU A 116 -11.98 9.83 8.74
C GLU A 116 -11.45 11.17 9.28
N VAL A 117 -12.33 12.09 9.71
CA VAL A 117 -11.93 13.38 10.27
C VAL A 117 -11.83 13.29 11.79
N TYR A 118 -10.67 13.66 12.30
CA TYR A 118 -10.33 13.64 13.71
C TYR A 118 -9.81 15.00 14.17
N ARG A 119 -9.76 15.18 15.49
CA ARG A 119 -9.03 16.26 16.11
C ARG A 119 -8.22 15.78 17.31
N ALA A 120 -7.06 16.36 17.54
CA ALA A 120 -6.23 16.11 18.71
C ALA A 120 -5.89 17.44 19.40
N LEU A 121 -5.86 17.42 20.73
CA LEU A 121 -5.49 18.56 21.55
C LEU A 121 -3.97 18.56 21.77
N LEU A 122 -3.27 19.52 21.17
CA LEU A 122 -1.83 19.70 21.24
C LEU A 122 -1.52 21.16 21.57
N ASP A 123 -0.61 21.42 22.51
CA ASP A 123 -0.26 22.79 22.93
C ASP A 123 -1.50 23.68 23.22
N GLU A 124 -2.52 23.11 23.89
CA GLU A 124 -3.83 23.74 24.18
C GLU A 124 -4.72 24.08 22.96
N GLU A 125 -4.30 23.70 21.75
CA GLU A 125 -5.06 23.92 20.52
C GLU A 125 -5.61 22.62 19.91
N TRP A 126 -6.80 22.71 19.34
CA TRP A 126 -7.37 21.61 18.56
C TRP A 126 -6.80 21.61 17.13
N ILE A 127 -6.05 20.57 16.82
CA ILE A 127 -5.59 20.28 15.46
C ILE A 127 -6.56 19.30 14.81
N TYR A 128 -7.06 19.65 13.63
CA TYR A 128 -7.91 18.78 12.81
C TYR A 128 -7.07 18.11 11.74
N PHE A 129 -7.33 16.83 11.48
CA PHE A 129 -6.64 16.05 10.46
C PHE A 129 -7.52 14.92 9.91
N GLU A 130 -7.18 14.45 8.72
CA GLU A 130 -7.83 13.30 8.10
C GLU A 130 -6.94 12.06 8.25
N SER A 131 -7.42 11.07 9.00
CA SER A 131 -6.76 9.80 9.32
C SER A 131 -5.38 9.89 10.01
N LEU A 132 -4.35 10.42 9.34
CA LEU A 132 -3.01 10.58 9.90
C LEU A 132 -2.78 12.04 10.35
N PRO A 133 -2.30 12.27 11.58
CA PRO A 133 -2.00 13.61 12.08
C PRO A 133 -0.64 14.04 11.51
N ILE A 134 -0.62 14.57 10.28
CA ILE A 134 0.59 15.11 9.67
C ILE A 134 0.77 16.58 10.07
N PRO A 135 1.92 16.98 10.65
CA PRO A 135 2.12 18.38 11.03
C PRO A 135 2.13 19.30 9.80
N PRO A 136 1.43 20.45 9.84
CA PRO A 136 1.32 21.35 8.70
C PRO A 136 2.64 22.00 8.28
N HIS A 137 3.63 22.04 9.18
CA HIS A 137 4.97 22.55 8.91
C HIS A 137 5.88 21.54 8.19
N SER A 138 5.47 20.27 8.07
CA SER A 138 6.21 19.27 7.30
C SER A 138 6.13 19.60 5.80
N LYS A 139 7.21 19.33 5.07
CA LYS A 139 7.21 19.43 3.60
C LYS A 139 6.28 18.38 3.00
N GLN A 140 5.41 18.79 2.09
CA GLN A 140 4.32 17.93 1.57
C GLN A 140 4.18 17.99 0.04
N GLU A 141 5.14 18.61 -0.65
CA GLU A 141 5.09 18.82 -2.11
C GLU A 141 5.09 17.50 -2.89
N GLY A 142 5.77 16.47 -2.37
CA GLY A 142 5.80 15.14 -2.95
C GLY A 142 4.43 14.46 -3.05
N TYR A 143 3.47 14.80 -2.17
CA TYR A 143 2.11 14.24 -2.22
C TYR A 143 1.37 14.60 -3.51
N ALA A 144 1.77 15.66 -4.22
CA ALA A 144 1.15 16.03 -5.49
C ALA A 144 1.42 15.05 -6.64
N TRP A 145 2.46 14.21 -6.53
CA TRP A 145 2.91 13.39 -7.64
C TRP A 145 3.37 11.96 -7.29
N LEU A 146 3.63 11.63 -6.03
CA LEU A 146 4.20 10.31 -5.67
C LEU A 146 3.32 9.12 -6.07
N ASP A 147 1.99 9.29 -6.13
CA ASP A 147 1.05 8.24 -6.51
C ASP A 147 1.04 8.03 -8.06
N ASP A 148 1.65 8.93 -8.86
CA ASP A 148 1.84 8.74 -10.30
C ASP A 148 3.03 7.83 -10.56
N LYS A 149 2.72 6.55 -10.77
CA LYS A 149 3.68 5.47 -11.01
C LYS A 149 4.74 5.78 -12.07
N VAL A 150 4.42 6.55 -13.11
CA VAL A 150 5.38 6.87 -14.19
C VAL A 150 6.37 7.94 -13.73
N LEU A 151 5.89 8.98 -13.04
CA LEU A 151 6.75 10.03 -12.50
C LEU A 151 7.63 9.48 -11.36
N LEU A 152 7.04 8.66 -10.49
CA LEU A 152 7.75 7.94 -9.45
C LEU A 152 8.87 7.07 -10.05
N ASN A 153 8.57 6.28 -11.08
CA ASN A 153 9.55 5.46 -11.78
C ASN A 153 10.73 6.27 -12.29
N ARG A 154 10.45 7.37 -12.99
CA ARG A 154 11.50 8.25 -13.51
C ARG A 154 12.35 8.85 -12.38
N ALA A 155 11.71 9.49 -11.39
CA ALA A 155 12.40 10.19 -10.31
C ALA A 155 13.29 9.24 -9.50
N LEU A 156 12.81 8.05 -9.16
CA LEU A 156 13.57 7.08 -8.38
C LEU A 156 14.72 6.45 -9.20
N ARG A 157 14.48 6.11 -10.48
CA ARG A 157 15.52 5.53 -11.33
C ARG A 157 16.65 6.51 -11.65
N GLU A 158 16.35 7.80 -11.86
CA GLU A 158 17.36 8.86 -12.06
C GLU A 158 18.33 8.96 -10.85
N HIS A 159 17.89 8.53 -9.67
CA HIS A 159 18.70 8.51 -8.43
C HIS A 159 19.25 7.12 -8.07
N GLY A 160 19.17 6.16 -8.99
CA GLY A 160 19.68 4.80 -8.80
C GLY A 160 18.88 3.96 -7.80
N ILE A 161 17.62 4.32 -7.53
CA ILE A 161 16.71 3.49 -6.74
C ILE A 161 16.02 2.48 -7.68
N PRO A 162 16.08 1.16 -7.41
CA PRO A 162 15.48 0.15 -8.26
C PRO A 162 13.95 0.30 -8.39
N MET A 163 13.50 0.49 -9.63
CA MET A 163 12.12 0.30 -10.06
C MET A 163 12.12 -0.45 -11.40
N PRO A 164 11.21 -1.41 -11.61
CA PRO A 164 11.15 -2.14 -12.85
C PRO A 164 10.83 -1.20 -14.02
N PRO A 165 11.42 -1.41 -15.22
CA PRO A 165 10.97 -0.74 -16.43
C PRO A 165 9.45 -0.86 -16.60
N ALA A 166 8.82 0.26 -16.94
CA ALA A 166 7.37 0.34 -17.05
C ALA A 166 6.93 1.45 -17.98
N PHE A 167 5.81 1.22 -18.66
CA PHE A 167 5.26 2.07 -19.70
C PHE A 167 3.76 2.24 -19.50
N SER A 168 3.26 3.43 -19.84
CA SER A 168 1.83 3.73 -19.89
C SER A 168 1.41 3.77 -21.36
N VAL A 169 0.63 2.79 -21.81
CA VAL A 169 0.25 2.61 -23.21
C VAL A 169 -1.27 2.72 -23.38
N SER A 170 -1.74 3.06 -24.58
CA SER A 170 -3.19 3.21 -24.85
C SER A 170 -3.73 2.35 -26.00
N ASP A 171 -2.84 1.60 -26.67
CA ASP A 171 -3.17 0.68 -27.75
C ASP A 171 -2.25 -0.54 -27.72
N GLU A 172 -2.64 -1.58 -28.45
CA GLU A 172 -1.94 -2.87 -28.47
C GLU A 172 -0.55 -2.77 -29.14
N ALA A 173 -0.36 -1.89 -30.12
CA ALA A 173 0.94 -1.74 -30.79
C ALA A 173 1.99 -1.17 -29.83
N ASP A 174 1.60 -0.18 -29.03
CA ASP A 174 2.43 0.38 -27.96
C ASP A 174 2.68 -0.65 -26.84
N ALA A 175 1.69 -1.48 -26.51
CA ALA A 175 1.86 -2.55 -25.53
C ALA A 175 2.91 -3.58 -25.99
N VAL A 176 2.93 -3.95 -27.28
CA VAL A 176 3.94 -4.84 -27.86
C VAL A 176 5.34 -4.23 -27.76
N ARG A 177 5.50 -2.94 -28.09
CA ARG A 177 6.79 -2.26 -27.91
C ARG A 177 7.25 -2.26 -26.45
N ALA A 178 6.34 -1.96 -25.53
CA ALA A 178 6.63 -2.00 -24.10
C ALA A 178 7.04 -3.39 -23.60
N PHE A 179 6.43 -4.46 -24.13
CA PHE A 179 6.78 -5.86 -23.82
C PHE A 179 8.23 -6.19 -24.22
N GLU A 180 8.63 -5.77 -25.42
CA GLU A 180 10.00 -5.94 -25.93
C GLU A 180 11.01 -5.14 -25.09
N GLU A 181 10.71 -3.87 -24.79
CA GLU A 181 11.56 -3.01 -23.95
C GLU A 181 11.69 -3.51 -22.50
N CYS A 182 10.68 -4.21 -21.99
CA CYS A 182 10.71 -4.81 -20.65
C CYS A 182 11.51 -6.13 -20.58
N GLY A 183 11.95 -6.68 -21.72
CA GLY A 183 12.70 -7.93 -21.79
C GLY A 183 11.85 -9.20 -21.70
N GLY A 184 10.58 -9.16 -22.12
CA GLY A 184 9.72 -10.34 -22.26
C GLY A 184 8.69 -10.49 -21.13
N ARG A 185 9.09 -10.97 -19.95
CA ARG A 185 8.11 -11.27 -18.89
C ARG A 185 7.54 -9.99 -18.27
N VAL A 186 6.26 -9.73 -18.50
CA VAL A 186 5.59 -8.50 -18.04
C VAL A 186 4.35 -8.73 -17.17
N VAL A 187 3.90 -7.63 -16.56
CA VAL A 187 2.59 -7.48 -15.94
C VAL A 187 1.80 -6.38 -16.64
N THR A 188 0.52 -6.62 -16.88
CA THR A 188 -0.43 -5.57 -17.30
C THR A 188 -1.42 -5.26 -16.21
N LYS A 189 -1.70 -3.98 -15.96
CA LYS A 189 -2.75 -3.53 -15.03
C LYS A 189 -3.31 -2.16 -15.47
N PRO A 190 -4.52 -1.77 -15.03
CA PRO A 190 -4.99 -0.41 -15.23
C PRO A 190 -3.98 0.60 -14.65
N ARG A 191 -3.67 1.68 -15.36
CA ARG A 191 -2.69 2.67 -14.87
C ARG A 191 -3.14 3.30 -13.55
N ALA A 192 -4.43 3.61 -13.43
CA ALA A 192 -5.06 4.10 -12.23
C ALA A 192 -6.07 3.07 -11.72
N GLY A 193 -6.02 2.77 -10.43
CA GLY A 193 -6.85 1.76 -9.78
C GLY A 193 -6.17 1.11 -8.58
N SER A 194 -6.91 0.26 -7.88
CA SER A 194 -6.46 -0.43 -6.66
C SER A 194 -6.97 -1.87 -6.59
N ARG A 195 -6.49 -2.63 -5.59
CA ARG A 195 -6.91 -4.00 -5.27
C ARG A 195 -6.61 -5.05 -6.36
N ALA A 196 -5.54 -4.83 -7.13
CA ALA A 196 -5.10 -5.72 -8.21
C ALA A 196 -6.19 -6.08 -9.24
N ARG A 197 -7.23 -5.26 -9.38
CA ARG A 197 -8.30 -5.50 -10.37
C ARG A 197 -7.72 -5.46 -11.78
N HIS A 198 -8.14 -6.41 -12.61
CA HIS A 198 -7.69 -6.53 -13.99
C HIS A 198 -6.16 -6.50 -14.14
N THR A 199 -5.46 -7.04 -13.13
CA THR A 199 -4.02 -7.27 -13.19
C THR A 199 -3.76 -8.65 -13.78
N THR A 200 -2.80 -8.75 -14.69
CA THR A 200 -2.38 -10.00 -15.30
C THR A 200 -0.86 -10.08 -15.23
N THR A 201 -0.35 -11.08 -14.52
CA THR A 201 1.08 -11.34 -14.29
C THR A 201 1.55 -12.56 -15.07
N PHE A 202 2.87 -12.80 -15.10
CA PHE A 202 3.49 -13.91 -15.84
C PHE A 202 3.08 -13.92 -17.32
N ILE A 203 3.10 -12.75 -17.96
CA ILE A 203 2.83 -12.64 -19.39
C ILE A 203 4.15 -12.86 -20.11
N ASP A 204 4.27 -14.01 -20.79
CA ASP A 204 5.48 -14.41 -21.51
C ASP A 204 5.27 -14.38 -23.05
N THR A 205 4.03 -14.22 -23.51
CA THR A 205 3.68 -14.22 -24.94
C THR A 205 2.88 -12.98 -25.36
N LEU A 206 2.94 -12.65 -26.65
CA LEU A 206 2.17 -11.52 -27.21
C LEU A 206 0.65 -11.74 -27.14
N ASP A 207 0.19 -12.98 -27.19
CA ASP A 207 -1.25 -13.28 -27.09
C ASP A 207 -1.76 -13.07 -25.67
N GLU A 208 -1.00 -13.51 -24.66
CA GLU A 208 -1.28 -13.19 -23.26
C GLU A 208 -1.21 -11.69 -22.99
N LEU A 209 -0.26 -10.98 -23.61
CA LEU A 209 -0.15 -9.53 -23.51
C LEU A 209 -1.40 -8.84 -24.02
N ARG A 210 -1.91 -9.22 -25.21
CA ARG A 210 -3.14 -8.65 -25.78
C ARG A 210 -4.34 -8.91 -24.88
N LEU A 211 -4.46 -10.12 -24.31
CA LEU A 211 -5.52 -10.46 -23.37
C LEU A 211 -5.43 -9.63 -22.08
N GLY A 212 -4.25 -9.55 -21.48
CA GLY A 212 -3.98 -8.76 -20.28
C GLY A 212 -4.23 -7.26 -20.51
N PHE A 213 -3.77 -6.74 -21.65
CA PHE A 213 -4.00 -5.35 -22.06
C PHE A 213 -5.49 -5.03 -22.19
N ARG A 214 -6.27 -5.83 -22.94
CA ARG A 214 -7.72 -5.63 -23.09
C ARG A 214 -8.47 -5.75 -21.76
N SER A 215 -8.04 -6.69 -20.91
CA SER A 215 -8.56 -6.81 -19.54
C SER A 215 -8.34 -5.53 -18.76
N ALA A 216 -7.10 -5.05 -18.66
CA ALA A 216 -6.77 -3.80 -17.97
C ALA A 216 -7.51 -2.59 -18.56
N GLN A 217 -7.64 -2.53 -19.89
CA GLN A 217 -8.27 -1.43 -20.59
C GLN A 217 -9.78 -1.30 -20.28
N THR A 218 -10.41 -2.37 -19.76
CA THR A 218 -11.79 -2.33 -19.28
C THR A 218 -11.99 -1.32 -18.14
N LEU A 219 -10.95 -1.06 -17.33
CA LEU A 219 -11.04 -0.16 -16.17
C LEU A 219 -10.32 1.17 -16.35
N CYS A 220 -9.51 1.35 -17.39
CA CYS A 220 -8.79 2.59 -17.65
C CYS A 220 -8.34 2.66 -19.10
N ARG A 221 -8.44 3.82 -19.76
CA ARG A 221 -7.93 4.02 -21.12
C ARG A 221 -6.44 3.66 -21.25
N TYR A 222 -5.68 4.01 -20.22
CA TYR A 222 -4.23 3.81 -20.15
C TYR A 222 -3.90 2.56 -19.33
N VAL A 223 -3.07 1.71 -19.91
CA VAL A 223 -2.62 0.44 -19.31
C VAL A 223 -1.15 0.58 -18.92
N TYR A 224 -0.84 0.16 -17.70
CA TYR A 224 0.52 -0.05 -17.25
C TYR A 224 1.02 -1.39 -17.82
N VAL A 225 2.15 -1.37 -18.51
CA VAL A 225 2.91 -2.56 -18.93
C VAL A 225 4.29 -2.43 -18.32
N GLY A 226 4.71 -3.37 -17.48
CA GLY A 226 6.03 -3.30 -16.85
C GLY A 226 6.64 -4.66 -16.58
N THR A 227 7.95 -4.69 -16.37
CA THR A 227 8.69 -5.91 -16.07
C THR A 227 8.09 -6.62 -14.86
N HIS A 228 7.88 -7.93 -14.99
CA HIS A 228 7.46 -8.77 -13.87
C HIS A 228 8.62 -8.95 -12.89
N LEU A 229 8.32 -8.80 -11.61
CA LEU A 229 9.22 -9.09 -10.49
C LEU A 229 8.67 -10.30 -9.75
N GLU A 230 9.58 -11.15 -9.28
CA GLU A 230 9.26 -12.36 -8.54
C GLU A 230 9.58 -12.15 -7.05
N GLY A 231 8.73 -12.71 -6.19
CA GLY A 231 8.86 -12.56 -4.74
C GLY A 231 7.60 -12.05 -4.05
N GLY A 232 7.70 -11.83 -2.75
CA GLY A 232 6.61 -11.31 -1.93
C GLY A 232 6.36 -9.82 -2.18
N VAL A 233 5.11 -9.39 -2.04
CA VAL A 233 4.77 -7.96 -2.05
C VAL A 233 5.08 -7.41 -0.66
N CYS A 234 6.08 -6.53 -0.59
CA CYS A 234 6.48 -5.89 0.65
C CYS A 234 5.97 -4.45 0.70
N ARG A 235 5.68 -3.97 1.91
CA ARG A 235 5.37 -2.59 2.23
C ARG A 235 6.38 -2.03 3.23
N GLY A 236 7.24 -1.14 2.75
CA GLY A 236 8.10 -0.32 3.61
C GLY A 236 7.39 0.98 3.94
N THR A 237 7.03 1.19 5.21
CA THR A 237 6.42 2.45 5.66
C THR A 237 7.48 3.34 6.29
N LEU A 238 7.65 4.53 5.73
CA LEU A 238 8.60 5.53 6.20
C LEU A 238 7.86 6.67 6.87
N VAL A 239 8.43 7.12 7.99
CA VAL A 239 7.96 8.25 8.76
C VAL A 239 9.17 9.12 9.12
N GLY A 240 9.11 10.42 8.78
CA GLY A 240 10.23 11.34 8.95
C GLY A 240 11.50 10.90 8.23
N GLY A 241 11.35 10.28 7.05
CA GLY A 241 12.46 9.75 6.25
C GLY A 241 13.11 8.47 6.79
N LYS A 242 12.54 7.85 7.83
CA LYS A 242 13.06 6.61 8.44
C LYS A 242 12.10 5.45 8.30
N LEU A 243 12.63 4.26 8.06
CA LEU A 243 11.83 3.04 7.95
C LEU A 243 11.24 2.69 9.34
N ALA A 244 9.92 2.84 9.45
CA ALA A 244 9.14 2.67 10.68
C ALA A 244 8.41 1.32 10.74
N GLY A 245 8.21 0.68 9.58
CA GLY A 245 7.63 -0.66 9.46
C GLY A 245 8.01 -1.30 8.14
N PHE A 246 8.16 -2.63 8.12
CA PHE A 246 8.42 -3.38 6.89
C PHE A 246 7.62 -4.68 6.90
N PHE A 247 6.52 -4.70 6.16
CA PHE A 247 5.57 -5.80 6.12
C PHE A 247 5.72 -6.56 4.80
N GLN A 248 5.72 -7.89 4.83
CA GLN A 248 5.70 -8.74 3.64
C GLN A 248 4.39 -9.53 3.58
N GLY A 249 3.69 -9.46 2.47
CA GLY A 249 2.59 -10.36 2.13
C GLY A 249 3.02 -11.30 1.02
N ASN A 250 2.94 -12.61 1.28
CA ASN A 250 3.20 -13.63 0.27
C ASN A 250 1.87 -14.13 -0.32
N PRO A 251 1.84 -14.51 -1.60
CA PRO A 251 0.72 -15.27 -2.15
C PRO A 251 0.63 -16.66 -1.49
N PRO A 252 -0.52 -17.34 -1.58
CA PRO A 252 -0.60 -18.75 -1.24
C PRO A 252 0.38 -19.54 -2.11
N ARG A 253 1.27 -20.29 -1.46
CA ARG A 253 2.36 -21.04 -2.08
C ARG A 253 2.27 -22.50 -1.67
N ILE A 254 2.56 -23.37 -2.62
CA ILE A 254 2.69 -24.81 -2.39
C ILE A 254 4.08 -25.29 -2.80
N GLU A 255 4.50 -26.38 -2.20
CA GLU A 255 5.75 -27.08 -2.50
C GLU A 255 5.42 -28.51 -2.96
N GLY A 256 6.01 -28.94 -4.07
CA GLY A 256 5.84 -30.30 -4.58
C GLY A 256 6.47 -31.34 -3.66
N ASP A 257 5.79 -32.48 -3.52
CA ASP A 257 6.30 -33.69 -2.86
C ASP A 257 6.62 -34.81 -3.88
N GLY A 258 6.59 -34.50 -5.18
CA GLY A 258 6.85 -35.45 -6.28
C GLY A 258 5.73 -36.46 -6.53
N ILE A 259 4.63 -36.45 -5.75
CA ILE A 259 3.60 -37.50 -5.77
C ILE A 259 2.19 -36.92 -5.85
N SER A 260 1.91 -35.87 -5.08
CA SER A 260 0.60 -35.26 -4.93
C SER A 260 0.37 -34.17 -5.97
N SER A 261 -0.85 -34.11 -6.49
CA SER A 261 -1.29 -33.01 -7.35
C SER A 261 -1.35 -31.67 -6.60
N ILE A 262 -1.26 -30.55 -7.33
CA ILE A 262 -1.50 -29.20 -6.79
C ILE A 262 -2.80 -29.13 -5.98
N ARG A 263 -3.88 -29.73 -6.47
CA ARG A 263 -5.18 -29.78 -5.80
C ARG A 263 -5.11 -30.50 -4.44
N GLU A 264 -4.38 -31.60 -4.36
CA GLU A 264 -4.20 -32.36 -3.12
C GLU A 264 -3.30 -31.60 -2.12
N LEU A 265 -2.25 -30.94 -2.60
CA LEU A 265 -1.39 -30.08 -1.79
C LEU A 265 -2.17 -28.91 -1.19
N ILE A 266 -3.06 -28.29 -1.98
CA ILE A 266 -3.97 -27.23 -1.50
C ILE A 266 -4.88 -27.75 -0.39
N ARG A 267 -5.49 -28.94 -0.57
CA ARG A 267 -6.36 -29.53 0.45
C ARG A 267 -5.61 -29.73 1.77
N ARG A 268 -4.40 -30.31 1.73
CA ARG A 268 -3.56 -30.52 2.93
C ARG A 268 -3.15 -29.19 3.58
N THR A 269 -2.85 -28.17 2.78
CA THR A 269 -2.51 -26.82 3.27
C THR A 269 -3.68 -26.19 4.00
N ASN A 270 -4.90 -26.28 3.44
CA ASN A 270 -6.10 -25.73 4.10
C ASN A 270 -6.45 -26.45 5.41
N GLU A 271 -6.10 -27.73 5.54
CA GLU A 271 -6.29 -28.50 6.79
C GLU A 271 -5.34 -28.09 7.92
N THR A 272 -4.19 -27.50 7.60
CA THR A 272 -3.10 -27.21 8.55
C THR A 272 -2.77 -25.73 8.72
N LYS A 273 -3.45 -24.85 7.96
CA LYS A 273 -3.25 -23.40 8.02
C LYS A 273 -3.58 -22.80 9.40
N HIS A 274 -3.02 -21.63 9.67
CA HIS A 274 -3.35 -20.84 10.85
C HIS A 274 -4.80 -20.29 10.79
N GLU A 275 -5.51 -20.20 11.92
CA GLU A 275 -6.93 -19.78 11.99
C GLU A 275 -7.23 -18.41 11.34
N ARG A 276 -6.27 -17.49 11.42
CA ARG A 276 -6.33 -16.14 10.83
C ARG A 276 -6.14 -16.10 9.30
N VAL A 277 -5.85 -17.23 8.67
CA VAL A 277 -5.63 -17.39 7.23
C VAL A 277 -6.85 -18.05 6.59
N GLN A 278 -7.36 -17.49 5.49
CA GLN A 278 -8.51 -18.03 4.76
C GLN A 278 -8.11 -19.24 3.92
N ASP A 279 -9.11 -20.05 3.53
CA ASP A 279 -8.87 -21.19 2.65
C ASP A 279 -8.38 -20.74 1.29
N ILE A 280 -7.45 -21.48 0.73
CA ILE A 280 -7.10 -21.41 -0.67
C ILE A 280 -8.24 -22.08 -1.44
N VAL A 281 -9.00 -21.28 -2.18
CA VAL A 281 -10.10 -21.77 -3.03
C VAL A 281 -9.69 -21.65 -4.49
N LEU A 282 -9.60 -22.78 -5.18
CA LEU A 282 -9.36 -22.79 -6.62
C LEU A 282 -10.53 -22.13 -7.36
N THR A 283 -10.20 -21.12 -8.15
CA THR A 283 -11.13 -20.40 -9.02
C THR A 283 -10.57 -20.35 -10.44
N ASP A 284 -11.37 -19.89 -11.41
CA ASP A 284 -10.90 -19.66 -12.78
C ASP A 284 -9.67 -18.73 -12.87
N GLU A 285 -9.51 -17.80 -11.90
CA GLU A 285 -8.33 -16.94 -11.83
C GLU A 285 -7.07 -17.73 -11.46
N HIS A 286 -7.18 -18.64 -10.49
CA HIS A 286 -6.11 -19.56 -10.13
C HIS A 286 -5.76 -20.48 -11.30
N GLU A 287 -6.75 -21.06 -11.99
CA GLU A 287 -6.47 -21.90 -13.15
C GLU A 287 -5.78 -21.14 -14.27
N ALA A 288 -6.21 -19.90 -14.57
CA ALA A 288 -5.57 -19.07 -15.56
C ALA A 288 -4.13 -18.71 -15.16
N PHE A 289 -3.89 -18.46 -13.87
CA PHE A 289 -2.56 -18.22 -13.32
C PHE A 289 -1.66 -19.45 -13.44
N LEU A 290 -2.13 -20.62 -12.99
CA LEU A 290 -1.41 -21.90 -13.11
C LEU A 290 -1.09 -22.23 -14.56
N ARG A 291 -2.02 -22.00 -15.50
CA ARG A 291 -1.78 -22.22 -16.93
C ARG A 291 -0.61 -21.40 -17.47
N ARG A 292 -0.45 -20.14 -17.02
CA ARG A 292 0.72 -19.29 -17.38
C ARG A 292 2.02 -19.81 -16.79
N LEU A 293 1.95 -20.52 -15.67
CA LEU A 293 3.10 -21.24 -15.09
C LEU A 293 3.35 -22.61 -15.76
N GLY A 294 2.56 -22.99 -16.77
CA GLY A 294 2.63 -24.30 -17.42
C GLY A 294 2.03 -25.45 -16.58
N CYS A 295 1.17 -25.13 -15.61
CA CYS A 295 0.57 -26.09 -14.68
C CYS A 295 -0.96 -26.11 -14.79
N THR A 296 -1.55 -27.19 -14.27
CA THR A 296 -2.98 -27.35 -14.02
C THR A 296 -3.18 -27.80 -12.57
N PRO A 297 -4.38 -27.69 -11.99
CA PRO A 297 -4.64 -28.22 -10.65
C PRO A 297 -4.28 -29.70 -10.45
N ASP A 298 -4.23 -30.49 -11.53
CA ASP A 298 -3.93 -31.92 -11.50
C ASP A 298 -2.44 -32.22 -11.78
N THR A 299 -1.62 -31.18 -11.99
CA THR A 299 -0.17 -31.33 -12.14
C THR A 299 0.47 -31.80 -10.83
N VAL A 300 1.36 -32.78 -10.91
CA VAL A 300 2.26 -33.18 -9.81
C VAL A 300 3.56 -32.39 -9.96
N LEU A 301 3.93 -31.65 -8.92
CA LEU A 301 5.16 -30.85 -8.91
C LEU A 301 6.34 -31.69 -8.44
N ASP A 302 7.50 -31.47 -9.05
CA ASP A 302 8.76 -32.06 -8.60
C ASP A 302 9.01 -31.75 -7.12
N GLU A 303 9.65 -32.68 -6.41
CA GLU A 303 9.96 -32.51 -4.99
C GLU A 303 10.77 -31.23 -4.74
N GLY A 304 10.31 -30.41 -3.80
CA GLY A 304 10.93 -29.13 -3.44
C GLY A 304 10.64 -27.97 -4.40
N ARG A 305 9.98 -28.21 -5.55
CA ARG A 305 9.57 -27.12 -6.45
C ARG A 305 8.42 -26.33 -5.82
N ARG A 306 8.64 -25.03 -5.62
CA ARG A 306 7.64 -24.10 -5.09
C ARG A 306 6.97 -23.31 -6.21
N ILE A 307 5.65 -23.16 -6.12
CA ILE A 307 4.90 -22.25 -6.98
C ILE A 307 3.88 -21.46 -6.16
N ASP A 308 3.63 -20.24 -6.59
CA ASP A 308 2.50 -19.45 -6.11
C ASP A 308 1.22 -19.91 -6.84
N LEU A 309 0.05 -19.73 -6.22
CA LEU A 309 -1.23 -20.15 -6.80
C LEU A 309 -2.03 -18.99 -7.39
N THR A 310 -1.70 -17.76 -7.02
CA THR A 310 -2.28 -16.52 -7.53
C THR A 310 -1.26 -15.37 -7.34
N HIS A 311 -1.49 -14.26 -8.02
CA HIS A 311 -0.74 -13.01 -7.81
C HIS A 311 -1.20 -12.24 -6.56
N ARG A 312 -2.30 -12.66 -5.93
CA ARG A 312 -2.88 -11.99 -4.75
C ARG A 312 -2.16 -12.42 -3.49
N THR A 313 -1.84 -11.46 -2.64
CA THR A 313 -1.00 -11.68 -1.45
C THR A 313 -1.74 -11.50 -0.14
N GLY A 314 -1.32 -12.24 0.87
CA GLY A 314 -1.74 -12.09 2.26
C GLY A 314 -2.83 -13.08 2.70
N ARG A 315 -3.16 -13.00 3.99
CA ARG A 315 -3.96 -14.00 4.71
C ARG A 315 -5.36 -14.26 4.15
N LEU A 316 -5.96 -13.28 3.47
CA LEU A 316 -7.29 -13.41 2.88
C LEU A 316 -7.31 -14.25 1.60
N PHE A 317 -6.13 -14.61 1.06
CA PHE A 317 -6.01 -15.46 -0.11
C PHE A 317 -5.31 -16.78 0.20
N GLY A 318 -5.20 -17.13 1.49
CA GLY A 318 -4.42 -18.30 1.93
C GLY A 318 -2.90 -18.08 1.96
N GLY A 319 -2.45 -16.83 1.82
CA GLY A 319 -1.04 -16.47 1.90
C GLY A 319 -0.58 -16.11 3.31
N GLU A 320 0.74 -15.97 3.48
CA GLU A 320 1.36 -15.58 4.75
C GLU A 320 1.63 -14.08 4.84
N THR A 321 1.78 -13.58 6.06
CA THR A 321 2.14 -12.17 6.31
C THR A 321 3.18 -12.05 7.41
N ARG A 322 4.24 -11.27 7.18
CA ARG A 322 5.40 -11.18 8.09
C ARG A 322 5.76 -9.72 8.34
N GLU A 323 5.98 -9.33 9.59
CA GLU A 323 6.63 -8.06 9.92
C GLU A 323 8.14 -8.29 10.09
N LEU A 324 8.94 -7.63 9.25
CA LEU A 324 10.37 -7.88 9.07
C LEU A 324 11.21 -6.63 9.35
N LEU A 325 10.67 -5.59 10.00
CA LEU A 325 11.43 -4.37 10.29
C LEU A 325 12.80 -4.63 10.94
N GLN A 326 12.89 -5.63 11.81
CA GLN A 326 14.12 -5.98 12.53
C GLN A 326 15.11 -6.81 11.71
N SER A 327 14.64 -7.55 10.70
CA SER A 327 15.46 -8.47 9.91
C SER A 327 15.67 -8.05 8.45
N VAL A 328 14.97 -7.00 8.00
CA VAL A 328 15.17 -6.41 6.67
C VAL A 328 16.62 -6.04 6.45
N HIS A 329 17.16 -6.39 5.29
CA HIS A 329 18.57 -6.18 4.99
C HIS A 329 18.92 -4.68 5.06
N PRO A 330 20.04 -4.29 5.72
CA PRO A 330 20.41 -2.88 5.90
C PRO A 330 20.51 -2.08 4.60
N LYS A 331 21.00 -2.69 3.51
CA LYS A 331 21.04 -2.03 2.20
C LYS A 331 19.64 -1.73 1.66
N LEU A 332 18.67 -2.65 1.85
CA LEU A 332 17.30 -2.44 1.38
C LEU A 332 16.64 -1.29 2.16
N ARG A 333 16.84 -1.26 3.49
CA ARG A 333 16.47 -0.11 4.32
C ARG A 333 17.05 1.19 3.78
N ASN A 334 18.34 1.23 3.47
CA ASN A 334 19.01 2.43 2.93
C ASN A 334 18.42 2.87 1.58
N TYR A 335 18.08 1.95 0.67
CA TYR A 335 17.40 2.30 -0.57
C TYR A 335 16.05 2.97 -0.31
N LEU A 336 15.26 2.42 0.62
CA LEU A 336 13.94 2.94 0.95
C LEU A 336 14.01 4.32 1.64
N GLU A 337 14.94 4.50 2.58
CA GLU A 337 15.17 5.80 3.23
C GLU A 337 15.61 6.87 2.23
N ARG A 338 16.52 6.52 1.29
CA ARG A 338 16.88 7.41 0.18
C ARG A 338 15.70 7.71 -0.74
N ALA A 339 14.84 6.72 -1.02
CA ALA A 339 13.63 6.93 -1.81
C ALA A 339 12.67 7.92 -1.13
N ALA A 340 12.47 7.83 0.19
CA ALA A 340 11.65 8.81 0.91
C ALA A 340 12.28 10.21 0.92
N GLN A 341 13.61 10.32 0.99
CA GLN A 341 14.30 11.62 0.87
C GLN A 341 14.07 12.28 -0.48
N ILE A 342 14.02 11.50 -1.57
CA ILE A 342 13.72 12.03 -2.92
C ILE A 342 12.28 12.57 -3.00
N LEU A 343 11.33 11.91 -2.34
CA LEU A 343 9.94 12.35 -2.31
C LEU A 343 9.71 13.54 -1.36
N ASP A 344 10.55 13.69 -0.34
CA ASP A 344 10.52 14.77 0.66
C ASP A 344 9.12 14.95 1.30
N VAL A 345 8.54 13.83 1.75
CA VAL A 345 7.23 13.77 2.44
C VAL A 345 7.36 13.15 3.84
N PRO A 346 6.51 13.56 4.81
CA PRO A 346 6.62 13.12 6.20
C PRO A 346 6.26 11.65 6.39
N VAL A 347 5.31 11.14 5.61
CA VAL A 347 4.88 9.74 5.66
C VAL A 347 4.70 9.22 4.23
N VAL A 348 5.26 8.04 3.94
CA VAL A 348 5.05 7.35 2.67
C VAL A 348 5.13 5.84 2.87
N GLY A 349 4.28 5.08 2.18
CA GLY A 349 4.40 3.63 2.07
C GLY A 349 4.86 3.22 0.68
N PHE A 350 6.05 2.64 0.58
CA PHE A 350 6.53 2.02 -0.66
C PHE A 350 6.08 0.58 -0.75
N ASP A 351 5.46 0.23 -1.87
CA ASP A 351 5.31 -1.16 -2.28
C ASP A 351 6.50 -1.56 -3.13
N LEU A 352 7.06 -2.72 -2.82
CA LEU A 352 8.16 -3.31 -3.57
C LEU A 352 7.97 -4.82 -3.69
N ILE A 353 8.57 -5.40 -4.71
CA ILE A 353 8.64 -6.85 -4.88
C ILE A 353 10.11 -7.24 -4.84
N ILE A 354 10.40 -8.23 -4.00
CA ILE A 354 11.72 -8.81 -3.80
C ILE A 354 11.56 -10.27 -3.35
N GLU A 355 12.46 -11.14 -3.81
CA GLU A 355 12.41 -12.57 -3.48
C GLU A 355 12.64 -12.79 -1.98
N ASP A 356 13.69 -12.19 -1.45
CA ASP A 356 14.06 -12.30 -0.03
C ASP A 356 14.55 -10.94 0.51
N PRO A 357 13.73 -10.21 1.29
CA PRO A 357 14.10 -8.90 1.83
C PRO A 357 15.15 -8.96 2.94
N GLU A 358 15.50 -10.15 3.44
CA GLU A 358 16.51 -10.35 4.49
C GLU A 358 17.91 -10.56 3.90
N LYS A 359 18.00 -10.85 2.59
CA LYS A 359 19.25 -10.99 1.82
C LYS A 359 19.70 -9.69 1.16
N ASP A 360 20.94 -9.67 0.67
CA ASP A 360 21.47 -8.52 -0.06
C ASP A 360 20.58 -8.20 -1.28
N PRO A 361 19.97 -7.00 -1.35
CA PRO A 361 19.11 -6.62 -2.46
C PRO A 361 19.88 -6.48 -3.78
N ASP A 362 21.17 -6.21 -3.77
CA ASP A 362 21.96 -6.05 -5.00
C ASP A 362 22.24 -7.40 -5.70
N GLY A 363 22.07 -8.52 -4.99
CA GLY A 363 22.25 -9.88 -5.51
C GLY A 363 20.99 -10.49 -6.12
N GLN A 364 19.88 -9.75 -6.18
CA GLN A 364 18.58 -10.24 -6.64
C GLN A 364 17.86 -9.18 -7.45
N LYS A 365 16.89 -9.60 -8.28
CA LYS A 365 16.05 -8.67 -9.03
C LYS A 365 14.90 -8.20 -8.16
N TRP A 366 14.81 -6.90 -7.93
CA TRP A 366 13.75 -6.30 -7.12
C TRP A 366 13.45 -4.87 -7.57
N GLY A 367 12.40 -4.28 -7.02
CA GLY A 367 12.17 -2.85 -7.18
C GLY A 367 10.91 -2.36 -6.48
N ILE A 368 10.88 -1.05 -6.23
CA ILE A 368 9.67 -0.33 -5.82
C ILE A 368 8.70 -0.33 -7.00
N ILE A 369 7.43 -0.62 -6.75
CA ILE A 369 6.36 -0.68 -7.75
C ILE A 369 5.33 0.44 -7.58
N GLU A 370 5.21 1.00 -6.38
CA GLU A 370 4.26 2.05 -6.03
C GLU A 370 4.71 2.78 -4.75
N ALA A 371 4.32 4.04 -4.62
CA ALA A 371 4.38 4.80 -3.38
C ALA A 371 2.96 5.25 -3.03
N ASN A 372 2.65 5.29 -1.74
CA ASN A 372 1.32 5.63 -1.25
C ASN A 372 1.44 6.80 -0.27
N SER A 373 0.69 7.87 -0.54
CA SER A 373 0.62 9.09 0.28
C SER A 373 -0.07 8.86 1.63
N LEU A 374 -1.02 7.92 1.66
CA LEU A 374 -1.79 7.55 2.83
C LEU A 374 -1.69 6.04 3.07
N PRO A 375 -0.55 5.55 3.58
CA PRO A 375 -0.29 4.12 3.70
C PRO A 375 -1.14 3.46 4.79
N PHE A 376 -1.50 2.20 4.57
CA PHE A 376 -2.13 1.33 5.58
C PHE A 376 -1.12 0.95 6.67
N ILE A 377 -0.86 1.86 7.60
CA ILE A 377 0.08 1.63 8.72
C ILE A 377 -0.38 0.52 9.66
N ASP A 378 -1.67 0.21 9.65
CA ASP A 378 -2.30 -0.84 10.44
C ASP A 378 -1.87 -2.26 10.03
N LEU A 379 -1.34 -2.45 8.82
CA LEU A 379 -0.76 -3.73 8.38
C LEU A 379 0.34 -4.20 9.34
N HIS A 380 1.10 -3.28 9.91
CA HIS A 380 2.23 -3.56 10.79
C HIS A 380 1.84 -4.04 12.20
N TYR A 381 0.55 -3.96 12.57
CA TYR A 381 0.07 -4.32 13.91
C TYR A 381 -0.42 -5.76 14.01
N LEU A 382 -0.84 -6.35 12.89
CA LEU A 382 -1.47 -7.67 12.85
C LEU A 382 -0.76 -8.64 11.89
N PRO A 383 0.58 -8.77 11.90
CA PRO A 383 1.24 -9.78 11.09
C PRO A 383 0.88 -11.20 11.58
N LEU A 384 1.08 -12.19 10.72
CA LEU A 384 1.00 -13.60 11.11
C LEU A 384 2.29 -14.04 11.82
N HIS A 385 3.44 -13.55 11.33
CA HIS A 385 4.76 -13.83 11.92
C HIS A 385 5.57 -12.54 12.12
N GLY A 386 6.52 -12.59 13.04
CA GLY A 386 7.37 -11.43 13.38
C GLY A 386 6.77 -10.55 14.46
N THR A 387 7.53 -9.53 14.87
CA THR A 387 7.14 -8.60 15.93
C THR A 387 6.41 -7.40 15.32
N PRO A 388 5.18 -7.07 15.76
CA PRO A 388 4.46 -5.89 15.28
C PRO A 388 5.26 -4.60 15.43
N SER A 389 5.14 -3.69 14.46
CA SER A 389 5.83 -2.39 14.46
C SER A 389 4.85 -1.26 14.82
N ASN A 390 5.16 -0.47 15.86
CA ASN A 390 4.31 0.65 16.30
C ASN A 390 4.53 1.88 15.42
N VAL A 391 4.05 1.83 14.17
CA VAL A 391 4.21 2.93 13.20
C VAL A 391 3.51 4.22 13.66
N ALA A 392 2.38 4.11 14.36
CA ALA A 392 1.65 5.27 14.89
C ALA A 392 2.52 6.12 15.84
N ALA A 393 3.40 5.49 16.62
CA ALA A 393 4.32 6.21 17.49
C ALA A 393 5.21 7.15 16.66
N HIS A 394 5.81 6.64 15.59
CA HIS A 394 6.65 7.45 14.71
C HIS A 394 5.89 8.60 14.04
N VAL A 395 4.60 8.44 13.76
CA VAL A 395 3.76 9.53 13.22
C VAL A 395 3.56 10.63 14.25
N TRP A 396 3.28 10.28 15.51
CA TRP A 396 3.19 11.27 16.59
C TRP A 396 4.52 11.95 16.91
N ASP A 397 5.67 11.25 16.75
CA ASP A 397 7.00 11.84 16.92
C ASP A 397 7.25 13.02 15.95
N LEU A 398 6.52 13.11 14.83
CA LEU A 398 6.60 14.26 13.93
C LEU A 398 6.14 15.57 14.59
N TRP A 399 5.25 15.50 15.58
CA TRP A 399 4.77 16.67 16.32
C TRP A 399 5.71 17.10 17.45
N GLU A 400 6.52 16.17 17.97
CA GLU A 400 7.51 16.45 19.02
C GLU A 400 8.76 17.12 18.45
N LYS A 401 9.08 16.83 17.18
CA LYS A 401 10.19 17.45 16.44
C LYS A 401 9.82 18.86 15.95
N LYS A 402 9.70 19.82 16.87
CA LYS A 402 9.88 21.25 16.50
C LYS A 402 11.34 21.40 16.09
N ASP A 403 11.62 21.45 14.78
CA ASP A 403 12.97 21.64 14.24
C ASP A 403 13.64 22.84 14.93
N PRO A 404 14.61 22.63 15.85
CA PRO A 404 15.44 23.69 16.35
C PRO A 404 16.62 23.74 15.39
N ALA A 405 16.74 24.78 14.59
CA ALA A 405 17.99 25.01 13.87
C ALA A 405 19.17 24.93 14.89
N GLY A 406 19.87 23.79 14.88
CA GLY A 406 21.06 23.50 15.68
C GLY A 406 20.86 22.73 17.01
N ALA A 407 20.69 21.41 16.97
CA ALA A 407 21.28 20.50 17.97
C ALA A 407 21.36 19.07 17.41
N GLY A 408 22.55 18.48 17.48
CA GLY A 408 22.91 17.26 16.76
C GLY A 408 22.16 16.00 17.17
N PHE A 409 22.07 15.09 16.21
CA PHE A 409 21.63 13.71 16.39
C PHE A 409 22.34 13.05 17.58
N SER A 410 21.56 12.65 18.59
CA SER A 410 21.97 11.66 19.58
C SER A 410 20.88 10.60 19.68
N TYR A 411 21.07 9.49 18.96
CA TYR A 411 20.37 8.25 19.26
C TYR A 411 20.96 7.69 20.56
N ALA A 412 20.27 7.89 21.68
CA ALA A 412 20.54 7.12 22.89
C ALA A 412 19.75 5.81 22.83
N THR A 413 20.49 4.73 22.59
CA THR A 413 20.06 3.35 22.74
C THR A 413 19.55 3.12 24.17
N SER A 414 18.30 2.67 24.35
CA SER A 414 17.88 2.02 25.59
C SER A 414 17.13 0.72 25.27
N LEU A 415 17.93 -0.32 25.00
CA LEU A 415 17.59 -1.69 25.33
C LEU A 415 18.08 -1.96 26.76
N THR A 416 17.42 -2.91 27.43
CA THR A 416 17.53 -3.36 28.84
C THR A 416 16.62 -2.59 29.82
N SER A 417 15.78 -3.20 30.67
CA SER A 417 15.65 -4.58 31.14
C SER A 417 14.20 -4.90 31.55
N PHE A 418 13.61 -5.97 31.01
CA PHE A 418 12.52 -6.68 31.69
C PHE A 418 13.14 -7.52 32.81
N SER A 419 12.87 -7.16 34.06
CA SER A 419 13.00 -8.11 35.17
C SER A 419 12.15 -7.70 36.36
N LYS A 420 11.34 -8.67 36.81
CA LYS A 420 10.74 -8.88 38.14
C LYS A 420 9.38 -8.22 38.43
N ILE A 421 8.37 -9.08 38.31
CA ILE A 421 7.16 -9.12 39.16
C ILE A 421 7.61 -9.47 40.59
N PRO A 422 7.01 -8.86 41.63
CA PRO A 422 6.87 -9.53 42.92
C PRO A 422 5.41 -9.57 43.39
N GLY A 423 5.01 -10.75 43.90
CA GLY A 423 3.91 -10.95 44.85
C GLY A 423 2.54 -11.17 44.24
#